data_AF-A0A843JUF8-F1
#
_entry.id   AF-A0A843JUF8-F1
#
_cell.length_a   1.000
_cell.length_b   1.000
_cell.length_c   1.000
_cell.angle_alpha   90.00
_cell.angle_beta   90.00
_cell.angle_gamma   90.00
#
_symmetry.space_group_name_H-M   'P 1'
#
loop_
_entity.id
_entity.type
_entity.pdbx_description
1 polymer ?
#
loop_
_entity_poly.entity_id
_entity_poly.type
_entity_poly.pdbx_seq_one_letter_code
_entity_poly.pdbx_strand_id
1 'polypeptide(L)'
;MAIKEGDFVRLNFTGKIKETDEVFDTTSEDIAEEAGILVENKVYGPIPTIVGGNHLLKAIDDAIIGAEAGDAVHVSVTPENGFCQRNPNFIQLIPMKEFKKQGMTPVRGMKITADAGTGKIISVNGG
;
A
#
# COMPACT_ATOMS: atom_id res chain seq x y z
N MET A 1 2.01 -27.40 -12.41
CA MET A 1 0.59 -27.23 -12.80
C MET A 1 0.34 -25.73 -12.77
N ALA A 2 0.05 -25.14 -13.92
CA ALA A 2 -0.12 -23.69 -14.03
C ALA A 2 -1.35 -23.22 -13.25
N ILE A 3 -1.19 -22.17 -12.46
CA ILE A 3 -2.24 -21.54 -11.67
C ILE A 3 -3.28 -20.90 -12.61
N LYS A 4 -4.56 -21.13 -12.33
CA LYS A 4 -5.68 -20.60 -13.11
C LYS A 4 -6.55 -19.66 -12.27
N GLU A 5 -7.36 -18.87 -12.97
CA GLU A 5 -8.40 -18.06 -12.34
C GLU A 5 -9.38 -18.95 -11.56
N GLY A 6 -9.66 -18.57 -10.32
CA GLY A 6 -10.48 -19.34 -9.38
C GLY A 6 -9.73 -20.34 -8.50
N ASP A 7 -8.42 -20.54 -8.71
CA ASP A 7 -7.62 -21.40 -7.84
C ASP A 7 -7.33 -20.72 -6.49
N PHE A 8 -7.32 -21.52 -5.43
CA PHE A 8 -6.91 -21.10 -4.10
C PHE A 8 -5.40 -21.25 -3.96
N VAL A 9 -4.71 -20.13 -3.79
CA VAL A 9 -3.26 -20.11 -3.61
C VAL A 9 -2.91 -19.48 -2.28
N ARG A 10 -1.78 -19.91 -1.71
CA ARG A 10 -1.17 -19.25 -0.57
C ARG A 10 -0.03 -18.41 -1.09
N LEU A 11 -0.14 -17.10 -0.93
CA LEU A 11 0.82 -16.17 -1.50
C LEU A 11 1.62 -15.49 -0.41
N ASN A 12 2.94 -15.49 -0.60
CA ASN A 12 3.84 -14.60 0.10
C ASN A 12 4.21 -13.45 -0.83
N PHE A 13 4.11 -12.22 -0.35
CA PHE A 13 4.52 -11.05 -1.12
C PHE A 13 5.35 -10.10 -0.27
N THR A 14 6.17 -9.34 -0.99
CA THR A 14 6.92 -8.22 -0.45
C THR A 14 6.78 -7.07 -1.43
N GLY A 15 6.03 -6.05 -1.02
CA GLY A 15 5.84 -4.81 -1.74
C GLY A 15 6.99 -3.85 -1.46
N LYS A 16 7.74 -3.50 -2.50
CA LYS A 16 8.80 -2.49 -2.45
C LYS A 16 8.47 -1.31 -3.34
N ILE A 17 8.84 -0.12 -2.89
CA ILE A 17 8.76 1.10 -3.70
C ILE A 17 10.00 1.18 -4.58
N LYS A 18 9.82 1.09 -5.91
CA LYS A 18 10.93 1.09 -6.88
C LYS A 18 11.85 2.32 -6.77
N GLU A 19 11.32 3.47 -6.35
CA GLU A 19 12.09 4.72 -6.25
C GLU A 19 12.95 4.82 -4.98
N THR A 20 12.52 4.20 -3.87
CA THR A 20 13.17 4.33 -2.56
C THR A 20 13.73 3.02 -2.01
N ASP A 21 13.48 1.89 -2.69
CA ASP A 21 13.64 0.51 -2.20
C ASP A 21 12.94 0.24 -0.86
N GLU A 22 12.05 1.13 -0.43
CA GLU A 22 11.37 1.03 0.85
C GLU A 22 10.32 -0.09 0.80
N VAL A 23 10.41 -1.03 1.74
CA VAL A 23 9.39 -2.08 1.90
C VAL A 23 8.19 -1.44 2.60
N PHE A 24 7.04 -1.45 1.93
CA PHE A 24 5.81 -0.85 2.48
C PHE A 24 4.84 -1.90 3.01
N ASP A 25 4.86 -3.11 2.46
CA ASP A 25 4.04 -4.22 2.94
C ASP A 25 4.75 -5.54 2.65
N THR A 26 4.64 -6.49 3.57
CA THR A 26 5.26 -7.80 3.45
C THR A 26 4.50 -8.81 4.29
N THR A 27 4.46 -10.04 3.83
CA THR A 27 3.91 -11.18 4.57
C THR A 27 4.97 -11.95 5.35
N SER A 28 6.26 -11.64 5.16
CA SER A 28 7.37 -12.24 5.91
C SER A 28 7.69 -11.42 7.15
N GLU A 29 7.69 -12.08 8.31
CA GLU A 29 7.99 -11.44 9.60
C GLU A 29 9.42 -10.88 9.64
N ASP A 30 10.40 -11.66 9.18
CA ASP A 30 11.82 -11.25 9.13
C ASP A 30 11.99 -9.93 8.34
N ILE A 31 11.34 -9.84 7.17
CA ILE A 31 11.40 -8.64 6.32
C ILE A 31 10.67 -7.47 6.98
N ALA A 32 9.56 -7.73 7.68
CA ALA A 32 8.80 -6.68 8.36
C ALA A 32 9.59 -6.08 9.53
N GLU A 33 10.33 -6.91 10.27
CA GLU A 33 11.22 -6.50 11.34
C GLU A 33 12.39 -5.68 10.80
N GLU A 34 13.09 -6.16 9.76
CA GLU A 34 14.19 -5.45 9.11
C GLU A 34 13.77 -4.09 8.55
N ALA A 35 12.57 -4.01 7.96
CA ALA A 35 12.03 -2.79 7.40
C ALA A 35 11.37 -1.86 8.45
N GLY A 36 11.24 -2.29 9.71
CA GLY A 36 10.60 -1.51 10.76
C GLY A 36 9.10 -1.27 10.55
N ILE A 37 8.44 -2.13 9.76
CA ILE A 37 6.99 -2.09 9.48
C ILE A 37 6.24 -3.20 10.22
N LEU A 38 6.85 -3.75 11.26
CA LEU A 38 6.25 -4.79 12.09
C LEU A 38 4.97 -4.23 12.76
N VAL A 39 3.84 -4.89 12.50
CA VAL A 39 2.55 -4.55 13.08
C VAL A 39 2.28 -5.55 14.19
N GLU A 40 2.36 -5.07 15.44
CA GLU A 40 1.94 -5.86 16.60
C GLU A 40 0.46 -6.26 16.41
N ASN A 41 0.17 -7.57 16.48
CA ASN A 41 -1.12 -8.22 16.19
C ASN A 41 -1.42 -8.57 14.72
N LYS A 42 -0.48 -8.42 13.78
CA LYS A 42 -0.62 -9.00 12.43
C LYS A 42 -0.06 -10.42 12.42
N VAL A 43 -0.82 -11.37 11.92
CA VAL A 43 -0.31 -12.73 11.66
C VAL A 43 0.45 -12.70 10.34
N TYR A 44 1.77 -12.80 10.44
CA TYR A 44 2.65 -12.95 9.28
C TYR A 44 2.60 -14.39 8.77
N GLY A 45 2.77 -14.56 7.46
CA GLY A 45 2.70 -15.84 6.78
C GLY A 45 1.91 -15.80 5.47
N PRO A 46 1.85 -16.93 4.77
CA PRO A 46 1.21 -17.02 3.45
C PRO A 46 -0.29 -16.74 3.56
N ILE A 47 -0.75 -15.71 2.86
CA ILE A 47 -2.17 -15.33 2.88
C ILE A 47 -2.91 -16.19 1.85
N PRO A 48 -4.01 -16.85 2.24
CA PRO A 48 -4.86 -17.55 1.27
C PRO A 48 -5.63 -16.52 0.42
N THR A 49 -5.39 -16.52 -0.88
CA THR A 49 -6.09 -15.65 -1.84
C THR A 49 -6.69 -16.48 -2.97
N ILE A 50 -7.73 -15.94 -3.61
CA ILE A 50 -8.35 -16.53 -4.80
C ILE A 50 -7.82 -15.75 -6.00
N VAL A 51 -7.24 -16.47 -6.96
CA VAL A 51 -6.70 -15.87 -8.19
C VAL A 51 -7.85 -15.33 -9.04
N GLY A 52 -7.79 -14.04 -9.41
CA GLY A 52 -8.86 -13.36 -10.14
C GLY A 52 -10.04 -12.92 -9.28
N GLY A 53 -9.94 -13.08 -7.95
CA GLY A 53 -10.97 -12.61 -7.02
C GLY A 53 -10.92 -11.11 -6.74
N ASN A 54 -10.03 -10.34 -7.38
CA ASN A 54 -9.75 -8.93 -7.07
C ASN A 54 -9.43 -8.68 -5.59
N HIS A 55 -8.85 -9.70 -4.92
CA HIS A 55 -8.40 -9.58 -3.54
C HIS A 55 -7.05 -8.88 -3.44
N LEU A 56 -6.23 -8.94 -4.49
CA LEU A 56 -4.96 -8.25 -4.62
C LEU A 56 -5.04 -7.18 -5.70
N LEU A 57 -3.95 -6.42 -5.86
CA LEU A 57 -3.80 -5.51 -7.00
C LEU A 57 -3.92 -6.31 -8.29
N LYS A 58 -4.64 -5.77 -9.27
CA LYS A 58 -4.89 -6.45 -10.54
C LYS A 58 -3.60 -6.91 -11.22
N ALA A 59 -2.53 -6.12 -11.14
CA ALA A 59 -1.22 -6.49 -11.66
C ALA A 59 -0.63 -7.75 -11.00
N ILE A 60 -0.90 -7.97 -9.72
CA ILE A 60 -0.43 -9.14 -8.97
C ILE A 60 -1.26 -10.36 -9.38
N ASP A 61 -2.60 -10.24 -9.39
CA ASP A 61 -3.51 -11.31 -9.82
C ASP A 61 -3.18 -11.79 -11.24
N ASP A 62 -3.02 -10.86 -12.20
CA ASP A 62 -2.71 -11.19 -13.59
C ASP A 62 -1.33 -11.88 -13.73
N ALA A 63 -0.37 -11.53 -12.89
CA ALA A 63 0.98 -12.08 -12.96
C ALA A 63 1.13 -13.48 -12.36
N ILE A 64 0.22 -13.86 -11.46
CA ILE A 64 0.18 -15.20 -10.86
C ILE A 64 -0.48 -16.20 -11.83
N ILE A 65 -1.40 -15.73 -12.68
CA ILE A 65 -2.04 -16.57 -13.70
C ILE A 65 -0.98 -17.12 -14.65
N GLY A 66 -0.86 -18.44 -14.72
CA GLY A 66 0.12 -19.13 -15.55
C GLY A 66 1.46 -19.43 -14.86
N ALA A 67 1.72 -18.89 -13.67
CA ALA A 67 2.86 -19.27 -12.84
C ALA A 67 2.65 -20.67 -12.23
N GLU A 68 3.74 -21.34 -11.83
CA GLU A 68 3.66 -22.59 -11.09
C GLU A 68 3.77 -22.37 -9.58
N ALA A 69 3.18 -23.27 -8.80
CA ALA A 69 3.27 -23.22 -7.35
C ALA A 69 4.73 -23.39 -6.89
N GLY A 70 5.27 -22.35 -6.25
CA GLY A 70 6.66 -22.30 -5.78
C GLY A 70 7.54 -21.32 -6.55
N ASP A 71 7.07 -20.79 -7.69
CA ASP A 71 7.82 -19.79 -8.45
C ASP A 71 7.77 -18.42 -7.76
N ALA A 72 8.93 -17.75 -7.71
CA ALA A 72 9.03 -16.36 -7.31
C ALA A 72 8.81 -15.46 -8.54
N VAL A 73 7.67 -14.77 -8.57
CA VAL A 73 7.33 -13.84 -9.66
C VAL A 73 7.60 -12.40 -9.21
N HIS A 74 8.43 -11.68 -9.98
CA HIS A 74 8.66 -10.26 -9.77
C HIS A 74 7.83 -9.44 -10.75
N VAL A 75 6.95 -8.59 -10.22
CA VAL A 75 6.01 -7.78 -11.00
C VAL A 75 6.26 -6.31 -10.74
N SER A 76 6.47 -5.54 -11.81
CA SER A 76 6.51 -4.08 -11.73
C SER A 76 5.10 -3.54 -11.89
N VAL A 77 4.47 -3.12 -10.78
CA VAL A 77 3.14 -2.53 -10.79
C VAL A 77 3.23 -1.05 -11.14
N THR A 78 2.59 -0.63 -12.24
CA THR A 78 2.42 0.80 -12.56
C THR A 78 1.36 1.42 -11.65
N PRO A 79 1.37 2.76 -11.43
CA PRO A 79 0.35 3.41 -10.62
C PRO A 79 -1.08 3.06 -11.06
N GLU A 80 -1.32 2.96 -12.37
CA GLU A 80 -2.63 2.64 -12.95
C GLU A 80 -3.14 1.24 -12.58
N ASN A 81 -2.25 0.25 -12.47
CA ASN A 81 -2.59 -1.12 -12.11
C ASN A 81 -2.42 -1.42 -10.60
N GLY A 82 -2.02 -0.41 -9.82
CA GLY A 82 -1.82 -0.46 -8.39
C GLY A 82 -2.87 0.38 -7.66
N PHE A 83 -2.44 1.49 -7.06
CA PHE A 83 -3.28 2.39 -6.27
C PHE A 83 -3.98 3.49 -7.09
N CYS A 84 -4.02 3.34 -8.41
CA CYS A 84 -4.42 4.36 -9.38
C CYS A 84 -3.52 5.61 -9.38
N GLN A 85 -3.73 6.49 -10.36
CA GLN A 85 -3.10 7.81 -10.33
C GLN A 85 -3.61 8.62 -9.15
N ARG A 86 -2.74 9.48 -8.62
CA ARG A 86 -3.07 10.39 -7.52
C ARG A 86 -4.28 11.24 -7.89
N ASN A 87 -5.41 11.01 -7.24
CA ASN A 87 -6.63 11.75 -7.53
C ASN A 87 -6.53 13.18 -6.94
N PRO A 88 -6.61 14.23 -7.78
CA PRO A 88 -6.54 15.62 -7.32
C PRO A 88 -7.70 15.99 -6.38
N ASN A 89 -8.83 15.28 -6.43
CA ASN A 89 -9.96 15.54 -5.54
C ASN A 89 -9.69 15.18 -4.07
N PHE A 90 -8.69 14.33 -3.80
CA PHE A 90 -8.21 14.06 -2.42
C PHE A 90 -7.19 15.10 -1.93
N ILE A 91 -6.90 16.14 -2.72
CA ILE A 91 -6.08 17.27 -2.30
C ILE A 91 -7.02 18.41 -1.90
N GLN A 92 -7.10 18.66 -0.59
CA GLN A 92 -7.93 19.73 -0.03
C GLN A 92 -7.05 20.86 0.50
N LEU A 93 -7.46 22.09 0.20
CA LEU A 93 -6.83 23.29 0.75
C LEU A 93 -7.56 23.66 2.04
N ILE A 94 -6.91 23.47 3.17
CA ILE A 94 -7.46 23.76 4.50
C ILE A 94 -6.86 25.08 4.99
N PRO A 95 -7.68 26.07 5.38
CA PRO A 95 -7.18 27.32 5.94
C PRO A 95 -6.37 27.10 7.23
N MET A 96 -5.24 27.80 7.36
CA MET A 96 -4.39 27.78 8.56
C MET A 96 -5.15 28.10 9.86
N LYS A 97 -6.24 28.86 9.78
CA LYS A 97 -7.11 29.19 10.92
C LYS A 97 -7.71 27.94 11.56
N GLU A 98 -8.03 26.92 10.76
CA GLU A 98 -8.67 25.70 11.28
C GLU A 98 -7.68 24.87 12.10
N PHE A 99 -6.44 24.75 11.62
CA PHE A 99 -5.36 24.15 12.40
C PHE A 99 -5.07 24.90 13.70
N LYS A 100 -5.05 26.25 13.66
CA LYS A 100 -4.85 27.09 14.85
C LYS A 100 -5.98 26.95 15.88
N LYS A 101 -7.25 26.81 15.46
CA LYS A 101 -8.38 26.56 16.37
C LYS A 101 -8.20 25.25 17.14
N GLN A 102 -7.64 24.23 16.50
CA GLN A 102 -7.33 22.95 17.13
C GLN A 102 -5.99 22.96 17.88
N GLY A 103 -5.31 24.10 17.96
CA GLY A 103 -3.99 24.22 18.61
C GLY A 103 -2.87 23.46 17.89
N MET A 104 -3.09 23.05 16.65
CA MET A 104 -2.11 22.28 15.86
C MET A 104 -1.30 23.22 14.96
N THR A 105 0.00 22.98 14.90
CA THR A 105 0.89 23.65 13.93
C THR A 105 1.14 22.69 12.77
N PRO A 106 0.58 22.95 11.58
CA PRO A 106 0.76 22.06 10.44
C PRO A 106 2.22 22.10 9.97
N VAL A 107 2.83 20.93 9.83
CA VAL A 107 4.20 20.76 9.31
C VAL A 107 4.15 19.87 8.07
N ARG A 108 4.95 20.17 7.05
CA ARG A 108 5.06 19.34 5.86
C ARG A 108 5.40 17.90 6.25
N GLY A 109 4.64 16.94 5.74
CA GLY A 109 4.80 15.53 6.01
C GLY A 109 4.04 15.00 7.23
N MET A 110 3.44 15.87 8.05
CA MET A 110 2.60 15.48 9.17
C MET A 110 1.35 14.74 8.67
N LYS A 111 1.04 13.60 9.31
CA LYS A 111 -0.23 12.89 9.11
C LYS A 111 -1.30 13.55 9.97
N ILE A 112 -2.45 13.87 9.38
CA ILE A 112 -3.58 14.50 10.04
C ILE A 112 -4.83 13.66 9.78
N THR A 113 -5.72 13.57 10.77
CA THR A 113 -7.03 12.97 10.60
C THR A 113 -8.06 14.08 10.60
N ALA A 114 -8.82 14.18 9.53
CA ALA A 114 -9.94 15.10 9.38
C ALA A 114 -11.23 14.31 9.15
N ASP A 115 -12.38 14.98 9.13
CA ASP A 115 -13.67 14.33 8.90
C ASP A 115 -13.74 13.58 7.56
N ALA A 116 -12.97 14.04 6.57
CA ALA A 116 -12.86 13.40 5.25
C ALA A 116 -11.91 12.19 5.21
N GLY A 117 -11.21 11.88 6.31
CA GLY A 117 -10.27 10.77 6.42
C GLY A 117 -8.87 11.17 6.90
N THR A 118 -7.93 10.23 6.80
CA THR A 118 -6.52 10.47 7.16
C THR A 118 -5.75 10.97 5.95
N GLY A 119 -5.13 12.14 6.07
CA GLY A 119 -4.34 12.81 5.03
C GLY A 119 -2.92 13.14 5.49
N LYS A 120 -2.07 13.53 4.54
CA LYS A 120 -0.69 13.99 4.80
C LYS A 120 -0.56 15.43 4.31
N ILE A 121 0.04 16.30 5.12
CA ILE A 121 0.29 17.69 4.75
C ILE A 121 1.37 17.75 3.66
N ILE A 122 0.99 18.19 2.46
CA ILE A 122 1.85 18.23 1.28
C ILE A 122 2.74 19.49 1.29
N SER A 123 2.14 20.63 1.62
CA SER A 123 2.79 21.93 1.70
C SER A 123 2.06 22.83 2.70
N VAL A 124 2.79 23.78 3.27
CA VAL A 124 2.24 24.85 4.10
C VAL A 124 2.73 26.15 3.49
N ASN A 125 1.86 26.82 2.74
CA ASN A 125 2.14 28.16 2.26
C ASN A 125 1.55 29.13 3.27
N GLY A 126 2.40 29.99 3.84
CA GLY A 126 1.97 31.04 4.76
C GLY A 126 0.93 31.91 4.07
N GLY A 127 -0.30 31.88 4.58
CA GLY A 127 -1.31 32.89 4.33
C GLY A 127 -1.11 34.06 5.28
#